data_AF-A0A5J4W4G8-F1
#
_entry.id   AF-A0A5J4W4G8-F1
#
_cell.length_a   1.000
_cell.length_b   1.000
_cell.length_c   1.000
_cell.angle_alpha   90.00
_cell.angle_beta   90.00
_cell.angle_gamma   90.00
#
_symmetry.space_group_name_H-M   'P 1'
#
loop_
_entity.id
_entity.type
_entity.pdbx_description
1 polymer ?
#
loop_
_entity_poly.entity_id
_entity_poly.type
_entity_poly.pdbx_seq_one_letter_code
_entity_poly.pdbx_strand_id
1 'polypeptide(L)'
;MALSVLSTFTRPEQENIVLKTLSGFLDEATQSGRMQSFFSSFTEAVAHVLVAGDDEQRVTMLIQLISKFIVSNNNQNEQKKFSFAESFVAFLCSQASAAHSSVRYHALELIGEILKRLGTEIDYHFTTVDLIQKALLARTSDSKVTVRRMAAFAAHKLQQPHLGLGCPVICSYIKMLQDNE
;
A
#
# COMPACT_ATOMS: atom_id res chain seq x y z
N MET A 1 -8.40 4.27 -18.13
CA MET A 1 -7.62 3.09 -18.58
C MET A 1 -7.32 2.11 -17.44
N ALA A 2 -6.72 2.55 -16.32
CA ALA A 2 -6.46 1.64 -15.19
C ALA A 2 -7.75 1.08 -14.56
N LEU A 3 -8.79 1.91 -14.41
CA LEU A 3 -10.10 1.47 -13.90
C LEU A 3 -10.73 0.36 -14.75
N SER A 4 -10.71 0.50 -16.08
CA SER A 4 -11.25 -0.53 -16.97
C SER A 4 -10.49 -1.85 -16.83
N VAL A 5 -9.15 -1.81 -16.71
CA VAL A 5 -8.33 -3.00 -16.50
C VAL A 5 -8.59 -3.66 -15.14
N LEU A 6 -8.55 -2.90 -14.04
CA LEU A 6 -8.82 -3.45 -12.71
C LEU A 6 -10.25 -3.96 -12.57
N SER A 7 -11.22 -3.32 -13.24
CA SER A 7 -12.61 -3.78 -13.24
C SER A 7 -12.78 -5.14 -13.94
N THR A 8 -11.94 -5.46 -14.93
CA THR A 8 -11.99 -6.74 -15.65
C THR A 8 -11.37 -7.90 -14.86
N PHE A 9 -10.57 -7.60 -13.84
CA PHE A 9 -9.99 -8.59 -12.96
C PHE A 9 -11.06 -9.17 -12.03
N THR A 10 -11.53 -10.35 -12.41
CA THR A 10 -12.59 -11.08 -11.69
C THR A 10 -12.15 -12.48 -11.32
N ARG A 11 -11.07 -12.99 -11.93
CA ARG A 11 -10.57 -14.36 -11.73
C ARG A 11 -9.05 -14.39 -11.61
N PRO A 12 -8.46 -15.23 -10.74
CA PRO A 12 -7.01 -15.34 -10.58
C PRO A 12 -6.25 -15.65 -11.87
N GLU A 13 -6.85 -16.43 -12.78
CA GLU A 13 -6.26 -16.80 -14.08
C GLU A 13 -5.89 -15.59 -14.96
N GLN A 14 -6.56 -14.44 -14.74
CA GLN A 14 -6.34 -13.22 -15.50
C GLN A 14 -5.13 -12.41 -14.98
N GLU A 15 -4.57 -12.78 -13.84
CA GLU A 15 -3.58 -11.97 -13.10
C GLU A 15 -2.40 -11.56 -13.98
N ASN A 16 -1.75 -12.53 -14.63
CA ASN A 16 -0.56 -12.27 -15.45
C ASN A 16 -0.86 -11.35 -16.64
N ILE A 17 -2.04 -11.48 -17.25
CA ILE A 17 -2.46 -10.63 -18.36
C ILE A 17 -2.65 -9.21 -17.85
N VAL A 18 -3.36 -9.05 -16.73
CA VAL A 18 -3.63 -7.74 -16.13
C VAL A 18 -2.34 -7.05 -15.69
N LEU A 19 -1.42 -7.77 -15.02
CA LEU A 19 -0.12 -7.23 -14.62
C LEU A 19 0.68 -6.75 -15.83
N LYS A 20 0.76 -7.57 -16.88
CA LYS A 20 1.49 -7.21 -18.11
C LYS A 20 0.88 -5.97 -18.78
N THR A 21 -0.45 -5.88 -18.84
CA THR A 21 -1.14 -4.71 -19.40
C THR A 21 -0.87 -3.45 -18.58
N LEU A 22 -0.93 -3.51 -17.24
CA LEU A 22 -0.64 -2.38 -16.37
C LEU A 22 0.82 -1.92 -16.51
N SER A 23 1.78 -2.85 -16.55
CA SER A 23 3.19 -2.51 -16.80
C SER A 23 3.39 -1.87 -18.17
N GLY A 24 2.75 -2.39 -19.23
CA GLY A 24 2.82 -1.77 -20.55
C GLY A 24 2.29 -0.33 -20.58
N PHE A 25 1.20 -0.04 -19.86
CA PHE A 25 0.71 1.33 -19.72
C PHE A 25 1.62 2.24 -18.91
N LEU A 26 2.27 1.72 -17.86
CA LEU A 26 3.25 2.46 -17.08
C LEU A 26 4.49 2.81 -17.93
N ASP A 27 4.97 1.86 -18.74
CA ASP A 27 6.10 2.06 -19.64
C ASP A 27 5.78 3.11 -20.71
N GLU A 28 4.60 3.00 -21.35
CA GLU A 28 4.13 3.97 -22.34
C GLU A 28 3.98 5.37 -21.72
N ALA A 29 3.43 5.46 -20.51
CA ALA A 29 3.29 6.72 -19.78
C ALA A 29 4.65 7.32 -19.42
N THR A 30 5.63 6.49 -19.09
CA THR A 30 7.01 6.90 -18.80
C THR A 30 7.67 7.48 -20.04
N GLN A 31 7.60 6.77 -21.17
CA GLN A 31 8.21 7.18 -22.44
C GLN A 31 7.53 8.41 -23.04
N SER A 32 6.20 8.53 -22.90
CA SER A 32 5.41 9.62 -23.46
C SER A 32 5.34 10.86 -22.55
N GLY A 33 5.97 10.85 -21.37
CA GLY A 33 5.85 11.94 -20.38
C GLY A 33 4.45 12.09 -19.77
N ARG A 34 3.58 11.08 -19.87
CA ARG A 34 2.18 11.09 -19.37
C ARG A 34 2.03 10.47 -17.98
N MET A 35 3.12 10.36 -17.22
CA MET A 35 3.15 9.74 -15.90
C MET A 35 2.10 10.28 -14.92
N GLN A 36 1.88 11.59 -14.89
CA GLN A 36 0.87 12.18 -13.99
C GLN A 36 -0.56 11.75 -14.33
N SER A 37 -0.86 11.59 -15.63
CA SER A 37 -2.19 11.16 -16.10
C SER A 37 -2.42 9.68 -15.79
N PHE A 38 -1.40 8.84 -15.98
CA PHE A 38 -1.44 7.45 -15.58
C PHE A 38 -1.61 7.30 -14.08
N PHE A 39 -0.81 8.02 -13.29
CA PHE A 39 -0.88 8.01 -11.84
C PHE A 39 -2.27 8.39 -11.33
N SER A 40 -2.84 9.50 -11.83
CA SER A 40 -4.19 9.94 -11.44
C SER A 40 -5.26 8.91 -11.81
N SER A 41 -5.19 8.34 -13.02
CA SER A 41 -6.13 7.30 -13.45
C SER A 41 -6.00 6.01 -12.61
N PHE A 42 -4.79 5.68 -12.18
CA PHE A 42 -4.50 4.50 -11.39
C PHE A 42 -4.98 4.68 -9.94
N THR A 43 -4.69 5.81 -9.30
CA THR A 43 -5.14 6.09 -7.94
C THR A 43 -6.64 6.26 -7.84
N GLU A 44 -7.30 6.83 -8.85
CA GLU A 44 -8.76 6.85 -8.97
C GLU A 44 -9.34 5.43 -9.01
N ALA A 45 -8.75 4.54 -9.81
CA ALA A 45 -9.17 3.15 -9.86
C ALA A 45 -8.99 2.42 -8.52
N VAL A 46 -7.86 2.66 -7.85
CA VAL A 46 -7.59 2.11 -6.52
C VAL A 46 -8.56 2.66 -5.48
N ALA A 47 -8.96 3.93 -5.55
CA ALA A 47 -9.90 4.52 -4.61
C ALA A 47 -11.24 3.77 -4.57
N HIS A 48 -11.72 3.23 -5.70
CA HIS A 48 -12.90 2.36 -5.73
C HIS A 48 -12.70 1.04 -4.96
N VAL A 49 -11.48 0.50 -4.96
CA VAL A 49 -11.13 -0.68 -4.15
C VAL A 49 -11.11 -0.34 -2.67
N LEU A 50 -10.58 0.84 -2.30
CA LEU A 50 -10.48 1.27 -0.91
C LEU A 50 -11.85 1.56 -0.25
N VAL A 51 -12.86 1.91 -1.03
CA VAL A 51 -14.20 2.21 -0.53
C VAL A 51 -15.09 0.96 -0.42
N ALA A 52 -14.77 -0.12 -1.13
CA ALA A 52 -15.59 -1.31 -1.18
C ALA A 52 -15.72 -1.96 0.22
N GLY A 53 -16.96 -2.18 0.67
CA GLY A 53 -17.26 -2.75 2.00
C GLY A 53 -17.78 -4.19 1.99
N ASP A 54 -18.29 -4.68 0.86
CA ASP A 54 -19.18 -5.86 0.85
C ASP A 54 -18.67 -7.09 0.06
N ASP A 55 -17.67 -6.96 -0.81
CA ASP A 55 -17.08 -8.08 -1.58
C ASP A 55 -15.63 -8.33 -1.15
N GLU A 56 -15.47 -8.90 0.05
CA GLU A 56 -14.16 -9.13 0.68
C GLU A 56 -13.22 -9.97 -0.19
N GLN A 57 -13.76 -10.94 -0.94
CA GLN A 57 -12.94 -11.81 -1.80
C GLN A 57 -12.37 -11.05 -2.98
N ARG A 58 -13.20 -10.29 -3.70
CA ARG A 58 -12.73 -9.50 -4.84
C ARG A 58 -11.77 -8.40 -4.41
N VAL A 59 -12.05 -7.72 -3.30
CA VAL A 59 -11.16 -6.69 -2.75
C VAL A 59 -9.81 -7.29 -2.39
N THR A 60 -9.79 -8.44 -1.73
CA THR A 60 -8.55 -9.17 -1.40
C THR A 60 -7.74 -9.51 -2.66
N MET A 61 -8.39 -10.03 -3.69
CA MET A 61 -7.73 -10.33 -4.97
C MET A 61 -7.14 -9.07 -5.62
N LEU A 62 -7.87 -7.96 -5.63
CA LEU A 62 -7.41 -6.69 -6.18
C LEU A 62 -6.22 -6.13 -5.38
N ILE A 63 -6.25 -6.20 -4.05
CA ILE A 63 -5.12 -5.80 -3.20
C ILE A 63 -3.87 -6.63 -3.50
N GLN A 64 -4.02 -7.94 -3.68
CA GLN A 64 -2.91 -8.83 -4.06
C GLN A 64 -2.35 -8.50 -5.45
N LEU A 65 -3.20 -8.22 -6.43
CA LEU A 65 -2.81 -7.81 -7.77
C LEU A 65 -2.09 -6.46 -7.77
N ILE A 66 -2.67 -5.45 -7.12
CA ILE A 66 -2.10 -4.10 -7.04
C ILE A 66 -0.74 -4.14 -6.36
N SER A 67 -0.62 -4.82 -5.22
CA SER A 67 0.66 -4.96 -4.52
C SER A 67 1.74 -5.66 -5.36
N LYS A 68 1.39 -6.71 -6.13
CA LYS A 68 2.31 -7.33 -7.09
C LYS A 68 2.77 -6.31 -8.14
N PHE A 69 1.84 -5.59 -8.74
CA PHE A 69 2.16 -4.56 -9.73
C PHE A 69 3.10 -3.49 -9.18
N ILE A 70 2.86 -2.97 -7.97
CA ILE A 70 3.71 -1.95 -7.36
C ILE A 70 5.13 -2.49 -7.12
N VAL A 71 5.26 -3.67 -6.53
CA VAL A 71 6.57 -4.25 -6.20
C VAL A 71 7.36 -4.61 -7.46
N SER A 72 6.72 -5.19 -8.48
CA SER A 72 7.37 -5.52 -9.75
C SER A 72 7.91 -4.30 -10.51
N ASN A 73 7.41 -3.09 -10.20
CA ASN A 73 7.81 -1.84 -10.85
C ASN A 73 8.56 -0.89 -9.90
N ASN A 74 9.03 -1.38 -8.75
CA ASN A 74 9.76 -0.55 -7.76
C ASN A 74 11.14 -0.09 -8.25
N ASN A 75 11.81 -0.89 -9.10
CA ASN A 75 13.25 -0.72 -9.41
C ASN A 75 13.54 -0.14 -10.80
N GLN A 76 12.53 0.35 -11.52
CA GLN A 76 12.67 0.65 -12.95
C GLN A 76 13.31 2.01 -13.29
N ASN A 77 13.67 2.86 -12.32
CA ASN A 77 14.28 4.18 -12.64
C ASN A 77 15.13 4.76 -11.49
N GLU A 78 16.41 4.37 -11.40
CA GLU A 78 17.40 4.97 -10.49
C GLU A 78 17.62 6.49 -10.71
N GLN A 79 17.15 7.06 -11.83
CA GLN A 79 17.39 8.45 -12.21
C GLN A 79 16.30 9.45 -11.77
N LYS A 80 15.22 9.03 -11.11
CA LYS A 80 14.14 9.94 -10.66
C LYS A 80 14.06 10.02 -9.14
N LYS A 81 13.93 11.25 -8.60
CA LYS A 81 13.79 11.54 -7.16
C LYS A 81 12.59 10.86 -6.47
N PHE A 82 11.60 10.40 -7.23
CA PHE A 82 10.49 9.59 -6.73
C PHE A 82 10.04 8.61 -7.83
N SER A 83 10.07 7.31 -7.54
CA SER A 83 9.54 6.30 -8.45
C SER A 83 7.99 6.34 -8.47
N PHE A 84 7.38 5.69 -9.46
CA PHE A 84 5.93 5.48 -9.48
C PHE A 84 5.46 4.75 -8.21
N ALA A 85 6.20 3.72 -7.79
CA ALA A 85 5.90 2.94 -6.59
C ALA A 85 5.95 3.80 -5.32
N GLU A 86 6.97 4.64 -5.16
CA GLU A 86 7.08 5.54 -4.01
C GLU A 86 5.96 6.59 -3.98
N SER A 87 5.64 7.16 -5.14
CA SER A 87 4.52 8.10 -5.27
C SER A 87 3.20 7.44 -4.88
N PHE A 88 3.02 6.17 -5.26
CA PHE A 88 1.83 5.41 -4.92
C PHE A 88 1.75 5.06 -3.45
N VAL A 89 2.86 4.66 -2.82
CA VAL A 89 2.93 4.42 -1.37
C VAL A 89 2.62 5.71 -0.60
N ALA A 90 3.14 6.86 -1.05
CA ALA A 90 2.80 8.15 -0.45
C ALA A 90 1.30 8.47 -0.57
N PHE A 91 0.68 8.16 -1.71
CA PHE A 91 -0.77 8.22 -1.86
C PHE A 91 -1.49 7.34 -0.82
N LEU A 92 -1.10 6.08 -0.64
CA LEU A 92 -1.72 5.20 0.37
C LEU A 92 -1.56 5.74 1.79
N CYS A 93 -0.39 6.28 2.13
CA CYS A 93 -0.17 6.90 3.44
C CYS A 93 -1.12 8.09 3.69
N SER A 94 -1.47 8.85 2.64
CA SER A 94 -2.49 9.90 2.75
C SER A 94 -3.89 9.31 2.99
N GLN A 95 -4.23 8.22 2.32
CA GLN A 95 -5.53 7.54 2.45
C GLN A 95 -5.71 6.85 3.81
N ALA A 96 -4.61 6.45 4.47
CA ALA A 96 -4.64 5.96 5.84
C ALA A 96 -5.20 6.98 6.86
N SER A 97 -5.37 8.25 6.47
CA SER A 97 -6.00 9.31 7.28
C SER A 97 -7.38 9.74 6.77
N ALA A 98 -7.98 9.01 5.83
CA ALA A 98 -9.31 9.32 5.32
C ALA A 98 -10.41 9.28 6.40
N ALA A 99 -11.47 10.06 6.21
CA ALA A 99 -12.61 10.09 7.13
C ALA A 99 -13.32 8.72 7.23
N HIS A 100 -13.45 8.02 6.11
CA HIS A 100 -14.10 6.71 6.04
C HIS A 100 -13.18 5.59 6.53
N SER A 101 -13.66 4.76 7.46
CA SER A 101 -12.87 3.68 8.06
C SER A 101 -12.50 2.58 7.07
N SER A 102 -13.35 2.29 6.06
CA SER A 102 -13.03 1.31 5.02
C SER A 102 -11.78 1.72 4.23
N VAL A 103 -11.73 3.01 3.84
CA VAL A 103 -10.59 3.57 3.11
C VAL A 103 -9.32 3.48 3.94
N ARG A 104 -9.38 3.82 5.23
CA ARG A 104 -8.22 3.67 6.13
C ARG A 104 -7.80 2.21 6.23
N TYR A 105 -8.74 1.30 6.44
CA TYR A 105 -8.46 -0.13 6.58
C TYR A 105 -7.76 -0.69 5.33
N HIS A 106 -8.35 -0.53 4.15
CA HIS A 106 -7.79 -1.07 2.91
C HIS A 106 -6.51 -0.37 2.47
N ALA A 107 -6.32 0.92 2.81
CA ALA A 107 -5.05 1.60 2.57
C ALA A 107 -3.92 0.96 3.41
N LEU A 108 -4.19 0.69 4.69
CA LEU A 108 -3.24 0.00 5.58
C LEU A 108 -2.99 -1.45 5.14
N GLU A 109 -4.04 -2.15 4.70
CA GLU A 109 -3.96 -3.51 4.18
C GLU A 109 -3.06 -3.58 2.94
N LEU A 110 -3.25 -2.66 2.00
CA LEU A 110 -2.46 -2.59 0.79
C LEU A 110 -1.00 -2.21 1.07
N ILE A 111 -0.75 -1.29 2.01
CA ILE A 111 0.61 -1.01 2.51
C ILE A 111 1.24 -2.28 3.10
N GLY A 112 0.50 -3.01 3.95
CA GLY A 112 0.97 -4.25 4.56
C GLY A 112 1.32 -5.33 3.53
N GLU A 113 0.49 -5.52 2.51
CA GLU A 113 0.75 -6.49 1.44
C GLU A 113 1.95 -6.08 0.56
N ILE A 114 2.16 -4.78 0.31
CA ILE A 114 3.38 -4.27 -0.36
C ILE A 114 4.62 -4.58 0.48
N LEU A 115 4.64 -4.21 1.77
CA LEU A 115 5.76 -4.48 2.68
C LEU A 115 6.08 -5.97 2.79
N LYS A 116 5.04 -6.81 2.85
CA LYS A 116 5.19 -8.27 2.88
C LYS A 116 5.89 -8.80 1.63
N ARG A 117 5.59 -8.22 0.45
CA ARG A 117 6.16 -8.64 -0.84
C ARG A 117 7.58 -8.17 -1.08
N LEU A 118 7.99 -7.04 -0.51
CA LEU A 118 9.38 -6.57 -0.57
C LEU A 118 10.34 -7.49 0.22
N GLY A 119 9.81 -8.34 1.10
CA GLY A 119 10.62 -9.30 1.85
C GLY A 119 11.51 -8.63 2.88
N THR A 120 12.79 -9.01 2.93
CA THR A 120 13.80 -8.45 3.85
C THR A 120 14.50 -7.21 3.31
N GLU A 121 14.37 -6.95 2.01
CA GLU A 121 15.03 -5.86 1.31
C GLU A 121 14.00 -4.77 1.00
N ILE A 122 13.71 -3.92 1.99
CA ILE A 122 12.90 -2.74 1.76
C ILE A 122 13.77 -1.73 0.99
N ASP A 123 13.74 -1.86 -0.33
CA ASP A 123 14.41 -0.94 -1.27
C ASP A 123 13.50 0.26 -1.57
N TYR A 124 13.29 1.07 -0.55
CA TYR A 124 12.64 2.38 -0.66
C TYR A 124 13.56 3.44 -0.12
N HIS A 125 13.45 4.66 -0.65
CA HIS A 125 14.14 5.79 -0.05
C HIS A 125 13.74 5.91 1.42
N PHE A 126 14.71 6.20 2.30
CA PHE A 126 14.51 6.27 3.76
C PHE A 126 13.28 7.12 4.15
N THR A 127 13.07 8.24 3.47
CA THR A 127 11.91 9.11 3.68
C THR A 127 10.56 8.44 3.42
N THR A 128 10.51 7.51 2.46
CA THR A 128 9.31 6.72 2.15
C THR A 128 9.04 5.72 3.28
N VAL A 129 10.08 5.06 3.80
CA VAL A 129 9.95 4.14 4.95
C VAL A 129 9.47 4.88 6.20
N ASP A 130 10.02 6.05 6.48
CA ASP A 130 9.57 6.92 7.58
C ASP A 130 8.10 7.33 7.43
N LEU A 131 7.68 7.68 6.20
CA LEU A 131 6.30 8.04 5.91
C LEU A 131 5.35 6.87 6.19
N ILE A 132 5.71 5.66 5.74
CA ILE A 132 4.95 4.44 6.01
C ILE A 132 4.86 4.20 7.52
N GLN A 133 6.00 4.22 8.23
CA GLN A 133 6.03 3.98 9.68
C GLN A 133 5.14 4.98 10.41
N LYS A 134 5.24 6.27 10.08
CA LYS A 134 4.39 7.31 10.67
C LYS A 134 2.90 7.07 10.40
N ALA A 135 2.53 6.72 9.17
CA ALA A 135 1.14 6.46 8.80
C ALA A 135 0.55 5.25 9.55
N LEU A 136 1.31 4.15 9.65
CA LEU A 136 0.89 2.94 10.36
C LEU A 136 0.77 3.19 11.86
N LEU A 137 1.78 3.82 12.49
CA LEU A 137 1.76 4.08 13.94
C LEU A 137 0.68 5.08 14.33
N ALA A 138 0.36 6.07 13.49
CA ALA A 138 -0.77 6.98 13.75
C ALA A 138 -2.13 6.26 13.79
N ARG A 139 -2.22 5.03 13.25
CA ARG A 139 -3.46 4.24 13.19
C ARG A 139 -3.53 3.12 14.23
N THR A 140 -2.47 2.88 15.01
CA THR A 140 -2.56 1.97 16.17
C THR A 140 -3.49 2.49 17.26
N SER A 141 -3.81 3.78 17.26
CA SER A 141 -4.80 4.43 18.13
C SER A 141 -6.09 4.86 17.41
N ASP A 142 -6.41 4.26 16.24
CA ASP A 142 -7.65 4.58 15.51
C ASP A 142 -8.92 4.30 16.33
N SER A 143 -9.95 5.10 16.12
CA SER A 143 -11.30 4.89 16.67
C SER A 143 -11.87 3.48 16.43
N LYS A 144 -11.57 2.85 15.29
CA LYS A 144 -12.09 1.53 14.90
C LYS A 144 -11.08 0.43 15.23
N VAL A 145 -11.51 -0.58 15.98
CA VAL A 145 -10.66 -1.72 16.39
C VAL A 145 -10.05 -2.44 15.19
N THR A 146 -10.83 -2.64 14.12
CA THR A 146 -10.37 -3.31 12.89
C THR A 146 -9.23 -2.55 12.22
N VAL A 147 -9.29 -1.22 12.19
CA VAL A 147 -8.23 -0.34 11.67
C VAL A 147 -6.99 -0.42 12.56
N ARG A 148 -7.14 -0.39 13.89
CA ARG A 148 -6.01 -0.56 14.82
C ARG A 148 -5.27 -1.88 14.61
N ARG A 149 -6.03 -2.98 14.48
CA ARG A 149 -5.48 -4.32 14.24
C ARG A 149 -4.74 -4.40 12.91
N MET A 150 -5.30 -3.83 11.84
CA MET A 150 -4.64 -3.80 10.53
C MET A 150 -3.37 -2.95 10.56
N ALA A 151 -3.41 -1.78 11.19
CA ALA A 151 -2.24 -0.92 11.36
C ALA A 151 -1.11 -1.63 12.11
N ALA A 152 -1.44 -2.31 13.21
CA ALA A 152 -0.49 -3.14 13.93
C ALA A 152 0.07 -4.23 13.03
N PHE A 153 -0.78 -5.04 12.37
CA PHE A 153 -0.35 -6.12 11.50
C PHE A 153 0.62 -5.65 10.40
N ALA A 154 0.28 -4.57 9.69
CA ALA A 154 1.13 -4.00 8.65
C ALA A 154 2.47 -3.48 9.20
N ALA A 155 2.47 -2.88 10.40
CA ALA A 155 3.68 -2.33 11.02
C ALA A 155 4.68 -3.40 11.48
N HIS A 156 4.28 -4.67 11.62
CA HIS A 156 5.13 -5.73 12.14
C HIS A 156 6.46 -5.86 11.38
N LYS A 157 6.44 -5.67 10.06
CA LYS A 157 7.65 -5.73 9.21
C LYS A 157 8.64 -4.59 9.43
N LEU A 158 8.23 -3.51 10.10
CA LEU A 158 9.06 -2.34 10.39
C LEU A 158 9.65 -2.39 11.81
N GLN A 159 9.48 -3.50 12.53
CA GLN A 159 10.14 -3.68 13.81
C GLN A 159 11.65 -3.77 13.64
N GLN A 160 12.37 -3.18 14.59
CA GLN A 160 13.83 -3.26 14.69
C GLN A 160 14.16 -3.85 16.07
N PRO A 161 14.13 -5.18 16.23
CA PRO A 161 14.25 -5.83 17.53
C PRO A 161 15.54 -5.47 18.29
N HIS A 162 16.63 -5.25 17.56
CA HIS A 162 17.92 -4.86 18.12
C HIS A 162 17.89 -3.50 18.84
N LEU A 163 16.90 -2.64 18.56
CA LEU A 163 16.72 -1.36 19.25
C LEU A 163 15.89 -1.48 20.53
N GLY A 164 15.19 -2.60 20.76
CA GLY A 164 14.29 -2.77 21.90
C GLY A 164 13.27 -1.63 22.02
N LEU A 165 13.25 -0.94 23.16
CA LEU A 165 12.41 0.25 23.42
C LEU A 165 12.80 1.49 22.57
N GLY A 166 13.91 1.44 21.85
CA GLY A 166 14.25 2.43 20.84
C GLY A 166 13.45 2.28 19.53
N CYS A 167 12.79 1.13 19.31
CA CYS A 167 11.98 0.92 18.11
C CYS A 167 10.55 1.48 18.30
N PRO A 168 10.10 2.45 17.47
CA PRO A 168 8.76 3.05 17.59
C PRO A 168 7.62 2.04 17.46
N VAL A 169 7.79 1.01 16.62
CA VAL A 169 6.79 -0.05 16.42
C VAL A 169 6.64 -0.91 17.68
N ILE A 170 7.76 -1.33 18.29
CA ILE A 170 7.75 -2.14 19.52
C ILE A 170 7.11 -1.35 20.66
N CYS A 171 7.48 -0.08 20.82
CA CYS A 171 6.87 0.79 21.84
C CYS A 171 5.36 0.96 21.63
N SER A 172 4.91 1.14 20.38
CA SER A 172 3.47 1.22 20.10
C SER A 172 2.75 -0.08 20.44
N TYR A 173 3.36 -1.25 20.22
CA TYR A 173 2.74 -2.53 20.54
C TYR A 173 2.62 -2.75 22.05
N ILE A 174 3.66 -2.43 22.81
CA ILE A 174 3.62 -2.51 24.28
C ILE A 174 2.50 -1.64 24.81
N LYS A 175 2.39 -0.40 24.32
CA LYS A 175 1.30 0.51 24.70
C LYS A 175 -0.07 -0.08 24.34
N MET A 176 -0.24 -0.62 23.14
CA MET A 176 -1.50 -1.26 22.75
C MET A 176 -1.87 -2.44 23.66
N LEU A 177 -0.89 -3.24 24.11
CA LEU A 177 -1.16 -4.36 25.01
C LEU A 177 -1.58 -3.86 26.41
N GLN A 178 -0.95 -2.80 26.89
CA GLN A 178 -1.29 -2.16 28.18
C GLN A 178 -2.66 -1.49 28.16
N ASP A 179 -3.02 -0.82 27.07
CA ASP A 179 -4.31 -0.12 26.92
C ASP A 179 -5.51 -1.08 26.72
N ASN A 180 -5.27 -2.39 26.53
CA ASN A 180 -6.30 -3.42 26.39
C ASN A 180 -6.46 -4.32 27.65
N GLU A 181 -5.75 -4.00 28.75
CA GLU A 181 -6.04 -4.49 30.11
C GLU A 181 -7.03 -3.55 30.82
#